data_AF-W2MIU6-F1
#
_entry.id   AF-W2MIU6-F1
#
_cell.length_a   1.000
_cell.length_b   1.000
_cell.length_c   1.000
_cell.angle_alpha   90.00
_cell.angle_beta   90.00
_cell.angle_gamma   90.00
#
_symmetry.space_group_name_H-M   'P 1'
#
loop_
_entity.id
_entity.type
_entity.pdbx_description
1 polymer ?
#
loop_
_entity_poly.entity_id
_entity_poly.type
_entity_poly.pdbx_seq_one_letter_code
_entity_poly.pdbx_strand_id
1 'polypeptide(L)' 'MSTIPSRSLATALFVPEEGDYYQCRICFLRRKQANGTGYTNLVEHLVCYHASTYEDEFRSVQRREGSLD' A
#
# COMPACT_ATOMS: atom_id res chain seq x y z
N MET A 1 -0.39 -1.07 -16.08
CA MET A 1 -1.05 -1.17 -14.76
C MET A 1 -0.44 -2.36 -14.06
N SER A 2 -0.08 -2.25 -12.77
CA SER A 2 0.50 -3.38 -12.03
C SER A 2 -0.50 -4.53 -11.96
N THR A 3 0.01 -5.76 -12.06
CA THR A 3 -0.78 -6.99 -11.91
C THR A 3 -1.01 -7.36 -10.45
N ILE A 4 -0.41 -6.62 -9.50
CA ILE A 4 -0.54 -6.85 -8.07
C ILE A 4 -1.95 -6.42 -7.61
N PRO A 5 -2.70 -7.27 -6.89
CA PRO A 5 -4.02 -6.90 -6.38
C PRO A 5 -3.96 -5.67 -5.47
N SER A 6 -4.92 -4.75 -5.63
CA SER A 6 -4.98 -3.50 -4.85
C SER A 6 -4.97 -3.74 -3.34
N ARG A 7 -5.65 -4.81 -2.88
CA ARG A 7 -5.66 -5.20 -1.46
C ARG A 7 -4.26 -5.62 -0.98
N SER A 8 -3.50 -6.35 -1.80
CA SER A 8 -2.14 -6.78 -1.46
C SER A 8 -1.21 -5.57 -1.35
N LEU A 9 -1.28 -4.63 -2.30
CA LEU A 9 -0.53 -3.37 -2.23
C LEU A 9 -0.88 -2.57 -0.97
N ALA A 10 -2.17 -2.39 -0.69
CA ALA A 10 -2.62 -1.65 0.49
C ALA A 10 -2.14 -2.29 1.79
N THR A 11 -2.25 -3.61 1.93
CA THR A 11 -1.86 -4.32 3.15
C THR A 11 -0.35 -4.26 3.40
N ALA A 12 0.45 -4.36 2.33
CA ALA A 12 1.91 -4.38 2.44
C ALA A 12 2.52 -2.97 2.60
N LEU A 13 1.99 -1.97 1.89
CA LEU A 13 2.61 -0.65 1.77
C LEU A 13 1.91 0.43 2.59
N PHE A 14 0.83 0.10 3.29
CA PHE A 14 0.18 1.00 4.23
C PHE A 14 0.04 0.37 5.61
N VAL A 15 -0.11 1.23 6.61
CA VAL A 15 -0.44 0.85 7.99
C VAL A 15 -1.83 1.42 8.28
N PRO A 16 -2.82 0.60 8.65
CA PRO A 16 -4.12 1.10 9.06
C PRO A 16 -3.98 1.89 10.38
N GLU A 17 -4.66 3.03 10.44
CA GLU A 17 -4.74 3.91 11.60
C GLU A 17 -6.21 4.13 12.01
N GLU A 18 -6.40 4.81 13.14
CA GLU A 18 -7.74 5.19 13.60
C GLU A 18 -8.47 6.10 12.60
N GLY A 19 -9.81 6.02 12.58
CA GLY A 19 -10.66 6.93 11.81
C GLY A 19 -10.62 6.72 10.30
N ASP A 20 -10.44 5.48 9.84
CA ASP A 20 -10.38 5.11 8.43
C ASP A 20 -9.19 5.74 7.68
N TYR A 21 -8.09 5.96 8.38
CA TYR A 21 -6.84 6.44 7.80
C TYR A 21 -5.87 5.30 7.56
N TYR A 22 -5.04 5.48 6.54
CA TYR A 22 -3.95 4.58 6.17
C TYR A 22 -2.70 5.42 5.97
N GLN A 23 -1.63 5.10 6.69
CA GLN A 23 -0.33 5.73 6.54
C GLN A 23 0.51 4.98 5.51
N CYS A 24 1.01 5.69 4.49
CA CYS A 24 1.92 5.13 3.50
C CYS A 24 3.28 4.82 4.14
N ARG A 25 3.81 3.61 3.95
CA ARG A 25 5.11 3.20 4.50
C ARG A 25 6.31 3.80 3.74
N ILE A 26 6.10 4.31 2.52
CA ILE A 26 7.16 4.89 1.68
C ILE A 26 7.39 6.36 2.05
N CYS A 27 6.32 7.15 2.19
CA CYS A 27 6.42 8.60 2.43
C CYS A 27 5.81 9.09 3.75
N PHE A 28 5.24 8.19 4.56
CA PHE A 28 4.61 8.49 5.84
C PHE A 28 3.37 9.42 5.77
N LEU A 29 2.90 9.73 4.57
CA LEU A 29 1.67 10.51 4.38
C LEU A 29 0.43 9.67 4.69
N ARG A 30 -0.54 10.29 5.36
CA ARG A 30 -1.82 9.69 5.72
C ARG A 30 -2.83 9.89 4.59
N ARG A 31 -3.62 8.86 4.30
CA ARG A 31 -4.71 8.89 3.32
C ARG A 31 -5.98 8.37 3.98
N LYS A 32 -7.06 9.14 3.87
CA LYS A 32 -8.39 8.67 4.29
C LYS A 32 -8.91 7.68 3.26
N GLN A 33 -9.37 6.53 3.71
CA GLN A 33 -9.98 5.50 2.88
C GLN A 33 -11.34 5.15 3.45
N ALA A 34 -12.41 5.54 2.76
CA ALA A 34 -13.76 5.22 3.19
C ALA A 34 -13.99 3.70 3.25
N ASN A 35 -14.70 3.24 4.28
CA ASN A 35 -15.05 1.83 4.40
C ASN A 35 -15.95 1.37 3.24
N GLY A 36 -15.70 0.16 2.74
CA GLY A 36 -16.51 -0.45 1.68
C GLY A 36 -16.22 0.02 0.24
N THR A 37 -15.28 0.94 0.02
CA THR A 37 -14.97 1.46 -1.34
C THR A 37 -13.81 0.75 -2.06
N GLY A 38 -13.22 -0.28 -1.43
CA GLY A 38 -11.98 -0.88 -1.90
C GLY A 38 -10.75 0.00 -1.65
N TYR A 39 -9.64 -0.30 -2.34
CA TYR A 39 -8.31 0.29 -2.09
C TYR A 39 -7.78 1.17 -3.24
N THR A 40 -8.65 1.59 -4.16
CA THR A 40 -8.26 2.32 -5.39
C THR A 40 -7.57 3.64 -5.09
N ASN A 41 -8.03 4.38 -4.07
CA ASN A 41 -7.43 5.65 -3.62
C ASN A 41 -6.00 5.48 -3.07
N LEU A 42 -5.71 4.35 -2.41
CA LEU A 42 -4.37 4.04 -1.91
C LEU A 42 -3.45 3.61 -3.04
N VAL A 43 -3.95 2.81 -3.99
CA VAL A 43 -3.19 2.43 -5.19
C VAL A 43 -2.90 3.65 -6.06
N GLU A 44 -3.87 4.54 -6.25
CA GLU A 44 -3.67 5.79 -6.97
C GLU A 44 -2.55 6.63 -6.33
N HIS A 45 -2.53 6.72 -4.98
CA HIS A 45 -1.41 7.37 -4.29
C HIS A 45 -0.06 6.73 -4.63
N LEU A 46 0.04 5.39 -4.64
CA LEU A 46 1.29 4.71 -5.02
C LEU A 46 1.70 5.01 -6.47
N VAL A 47 0.75 4.97 -7.41
CA VAL A 47 1.02 5.21 -8.83
C VAL A 47 1.44 6.67 -9.07
N CYS A 48 0.78 7.64 -8.42
CA CYS A 48 1.07 9.05 -8.63
C CYS A 48 2.37 9.51 -7.96
N TYR A 49 2.66 9.02 -6.74
CA TYR A 49 3.76 9.53 -5.93
C TYR A 49 4.98 8.59 -5.88
N HIS A 50 4.78 7.31 -6.16
CA HIS A 50 5.80 6.27 -6.01
C HIS A 50 5.89 5.33 -7.21
N ALA A 51 5.43 5.76 -8.40
CA ALA A 51 5.33 4.94 -9.62
C ALA A 51 6.58 4.10 -9.93
N SER A 52 7.77 4.67 -9.70
CA SER A 52 9.05 4.04 -10.00
C SER A 52 9.53 3.04 -8.95
N THR A 53 8.99 3.07 -7.73
CA THR A 53 9.54 2.32 -6.58
C THR A 53 8.54 1.41 -5.89
N TYR A 54 7.23 1.67 -5.94
CA TYR A 54 6.25 0.97 -5.10
C TYR A 54 6.21 -0.54 -5.34
N GLU A 55 6.44 -1.01 -6.58
CA GLU A 55 6.48 -2.45 -6.87
C GLU A 55 7.71 -3.13 -6.29
N ASP A 56 8.84 -2.42 -6.22
CA ASP A 56 10.06 -2.95 -5.62
C ASP A 56 9.95 -3.00 -4.10
N GLU A 57 9.40 -1.94 -3.49
CA GLU A 57 9.07 -1.90 -2.07
C GLU A 57 8.11 -3.03 -1.71
N PHE A 58 7.08 -3.28 -2.52
CA PHE A 58 6.16 -4.41 -2.33
C PHE A 58 6.91 -5.75 -2.32
N ARG A 59 7.78 -6.01 -3.31
CA ARG A 59 8.58 -7.23 -3.35
C ARG A 59 9.54 -7.35 -2.17
N SER A 60 10.11 -6.24 -1.72
CA SER A 60 11.00 -6.18 -0.56
C SER A 60 10.25 -6.58 0.73
N VAL A 61 9.04 -6.05 0.93
CA VAL A 61 8.17 -6.44 2.04
C VAL A 61 7.81 -7.94 1.97
N GLN A 62 7.39 -8.44 0.81
CA GLN A 62 7.05 -9.86 0.63
C GLN A 62 8.23 -10.80 0.96
N ARG A 63 9.46 -10.44 0.58
CA ARG A 63 10.65 -11.23 0.92
C ARG A 63 10.93 -11.28 2.42
N ARG A 64 10.66 -10.20 3.14
CA ARG A 64 10.86 -10.13 4.60
C ARG A 64 9.80 -10.94 5.34
N GLU A 65 8.54 -10.82 4.92
CA GLU A 65 7.42 -11.50 5.59
C GLU A 65 7.33 -12.99 5.22
N GLY A 66 7.77 -13.38 4.02
CA GLY A 66 7.84 -14.77 3.58
C GLY A 66 9.05 -15.56 4.12
N SER A 67 9.92 -14.94 4.91
CA SER A 67 11.08 -15.60 5.55
C SER A 67 10.76 -16.09 6.98
N LEU A 68 9.51 -16.05 7.41
CA LEU A 68 9.03 -16.48 8.73
C LEU A 68 8.37 -17.88 8.70
N ASP A 69 8.84 -18.78 7.82
CA ASP A 69 8.50 -20.21 7.83
C ASP A 69 9.72 -21.05 8.27
#